data_AF-A0ABD4UCA7-F1
#
_entry.id   AF-A0ABD4UCA7-F1
#
_cell.length_a   1.000
_cell.length_b   1.000
_cell.length_c   1.000
_cell.angle_alpha   90.00
_cell.angle_beta   90.00
_cell.angle_gamma   90.00
#
_symmetry.space_group_name_H-M   'P 1'
#
loop_
_entity.id
_entity.type
_entity.pdbx_description
1 polymer ?
#
loop_
_entity_poly.entity_id
_entity_poly.type
_entity_poly.pdbx_seq_one_letter_code
_entity_poly.pdbx_strand_id
1 'polypeptide(L)'
;MSEGLGFLNLDAARALAFHEQYSYFNTVVEHNLSGGEKLCSDAKRAFSKANEKLDKYYTKQSVANKCYQVMKRFMLDSGKDMSRCLFIEPSAGSGVFLNAIEESKKGFDIAPTRQSAHNIIKNDFLRGNLLDLLSEKEKRQQLAFIGNPPFGNKSSLAIEFLNRSLGYTNIVGFIVPIQFRKWSVQSKVNKNAILALDMDLEENAFEFLGKDYKLRCCFQVWILDSFAVGVEDLRIQSKPAIKHPDFEMYQFNRTELARKYFDYEWDFAVPRQGFTDYTFKAYSKAECNPKQQWIFFKAKNKKVLARLLKLDFAKLSKKNIGTPGFGKADVIQEYMTKKG
;
A
#
# COMPACT_ATOMS: atom_id res chain seq x y z
N MET A 1 -37.45 -10.58 28.67
CA MET A 1 -37.50 -11.23 27.34
C MET A 1 -36.30 -10.75 26.56
N SER A 2 -35.34 -11.63 26.32
CA SER A 2 -34.13 -11.35 25.55
C SER A 2 -34.47 -11.26 24.07
N GLU A 3 -34.48 -10.05 23.49
CA GLU A 3 -34.47 -9.91 22.04
C GLU A 3 -33.12 -10.44 21.51
N GLY A 4 -33.20 -11.43 20.62
CA GLY A 4 -32.03 -12.09 20.05
C GLY A 4 -31.19 -11.10 19.24
N LEU A 5 -29.94 -10.92 19.66
CA LEU A 5 -28.93 -10.20 18.89
C LEU A 5 -28.63 -10.98 17.60
N GLY A 6 -28.97 -10.35 16.48
CA GLY A 6 -28.96 -10.94 15.15
C GLY A 6 -27.57 -11.37 14.68
N PHE A 7 -27.53 -12.54 14.04
CA PHE A 7 -26.42 -13.00 13.21
C PHE A 7 -26.04 -11.95 12.16
N LEU A 8 -24.74 -11.82 11.87
CA LEU A 8 -24.21 -10.98 10.79
C LEU A 8 -24.87 -11.33 9.44
N ASN A 9 -25.78 -10.49 8.95
CA ASN A 9 -26.35 -10.62 7.60
C ASN A 9 -25.40 -9.98 6.59
N LEU A 10 -24.48 -10.80 6.06
CA LEU A 10 -23.46 -10.40 5.09
C LEU A 10 -24.04 -9.86 3.77
N ASP A 11 -25.26 -10.25 3.40
CA ASP A 11 -25.88 -9.82 2.15
C ASP A 11 -26.52 -8.43 2.29
N ALA A 12 -27.10 -8.12 3.46
CA ALA A 12 -27.53 -6.76 3.78
C ALA A 12 -26.34 -5.78 3.82
N ALA A 13 -25.22 -6.20 4.43
CA ALA A 13 -24.02 -5.37 4.49
C ALA A 13 -23.38 -5.11 3.12
N ARG A 14 -23.61 -5.95 2.10
CA ARG A 14 -23.05 -5.75 0.74
C ARG A 14 -23.75 -4.66 -0.06
N ALA A 15 -25.00 -4.33 0.28
CA ALA A 15 -25.80 -3.32 -0.42
C ALA A 15 -25.60 -1.89 0.11
N LEU A 16 -24.96 -1.74 1.27
CA LEU A 16 -24.72 -0.46 1.94
C LEU A 16 -23.58 0.35 1.30
N ALA A 17 -23.61 1.67 1.41
CA ALA A 17 -22.47 2.52 1.04
C ALA A 17 -21.27 2.27 1.99
N PHE A 18 -20.04 2.59 1.55
CA PHE A 18 -18.82 2.27 2.32
C PHE A 18 -18.86 2.71 3.79
N HIS A 19 -19.34 3.92 4.08
CA HIS A 19 -19.45 4.44 5.44
C HIS A 19 -20.51 3.72 6.30
N GLU A 20 -21.60 3.26 5.69
CA GLU A 20 -22.66 2.50 6.35
C GLU A 20 -22.21 1.06 6.64
N GLN A 21 -21.47 0.44 5.70
CA GLN A 21 -20.77 -0.82 5.96
C GLN A 21 -19.84 -0.66 7.16
N TYR A 22 -18.99 0.37 7.13
CA TYR A 22 -18.03 0.64 8.19
C TYR A 22 -18.70 0.82 9.57
N SER A 23 -19.81 1.55 9.64
CA SER A 23 -20.59 1.75 10.86
C SER A 23 -21.28 0.46 11.34
N TYR A 24 -21.96 -0.26 10.43
CA TYR A 24 -22.67 -1.51 10.73
C TYR A 24 -21.73 -2.56 11.34
N PHE A 25 -20.55 -2.73 10.74
CA PHE A 25 -19.57 -3.68 11.24
C PHE A 25 -18.94 -3.26 12.56
N ASN A 26 -18.69 -1.96 12.81
CA ASN A 26 -18.19 -1.50 14.12
C ASN A 26 -19.18 -1.80 15.25
N THR A 27 -20.46 -1.49 15.06
CA THR A 27 -21.51 -1.75 16.07
C THR A 27 -21.61 -3.23 16.43
N VAL A 28 -21.56 -4.12 15.45
CA VAL A 28 -21.66 -5.58 15.69
C VAL A 28 -20.43 -6.13 16.41
N VAL A 29 -19.25 -5.55 16.20
CA VAL A 29 -17.99 -6.01 16.79
C VAL A 29 -17.84 -5.54 18.22
N GLU A 30 -18.21 -4.30 18.49
CA GLU A 30 -18.19 -3.71 19.83
C GLU A 30 -19.15 -4.45 20.78
N HIS A 31 -20.32 -4.87 20.31
CA HIS A 31 -21.29 -5.62 21.12
C HIS A 31 -20.79 -7.02 21.49
N ASN A 32 -20.03 -7.68 20.61
CA ASN A 32 -19.55 -9.04 20.85
C ASN A 32 -18.24 -9.09 21.66
N LEU A 33 -17.37 -8.09 21.56
CA LEU A 33 -16.15 -7.99 22.38
C LEU A 33 -16.43 -7.55 23.83
N SER A 34 -17.46 -6.72 24.04
CA SER A 34 -17.86 -6.28 25.39
C SER A 34 -18.62 -7.34 26.19
N GLY A 35 -19.21 -8.34 25.53
CA GLY A 35 -19.98 -9.42 26.16
C GLY A 35 -19.20 -10.67 26.55
N GLY A 36 -17.90 -10.76 26.24
CA GLY A 36 -17.07 -11.93 26.60
C GLY A 36 -17.38 -13.23 25.82
N GLU A 37 -18.26 -13.19 24.81
CA GLU A 37 -18.62 -14.37 24.03
C GLU A 37 -17.57 -14.71 22.96
N LYS A 38 -17.14 -15.97 22.92
CA LYS A 38 -16.24 -16.48 21.86
C LYS A 38 -16.99 -16.57 20.54
N LEU A 39 -16.63 -15.70 19.58
CA LEU A 39 -17.09 -15.79 18.19
C LEU A 39 -16.88 -17.20 17.58
N CYS A 40 -17.93 -17.76 16.99
CA CYS A 40 -17.87 -19.05 16.28
C CYS A 40 -16.96 -18.95 15.03
N SER A 41 -16.52 -20.11 14.50
CA SER A 41 -15.60 -20.18 13.35
C SER A 41 -16.15 -19.48 12.09
N ASP A 42 -17.45 -19.61 11.82
CA ASP A 42 -18.08 -18.99 10.66
C ASP A 42 -18.24 -17.47 10.82
N ALA A 43 -18.56 -17.00 12.03
CA ALA A 43 -18.57 -15.58 12.37
C ALA A 43 -17.17 -14.97 12.25
N LYS A 44 -16.11 -15.67 12.71
CA LYS A 44 -14.70 -15.25 12.52
C LYS A 44 -14.32 -15.15 11.04
N ARG A 45 -14.78 -16.09 10.20
CA ARG A 45 -14.49 -16.09 8.75
C ARG A 45 -15.27 -14.99 8.01
N ALA A 46 -16.53 -14.78 8.36
CA ALA A 46 -17.36 -13.68 7.87
C ALA A 46 -16.76 -12.32 8.25
N PHE A 47 -16.34 -12.18 9.51
CA PHE A 47 -15.67 -11.02 10.06
C PHE A 47 -14.31 -10.74 9.41
N SER A 48 -13.49 -11.77 9.18
CA SER A 48 -12.23 -11.66 8.43
C SER A 48 -12.44 -11.14 7.01
N LYS A 49 -13.41 -11.70 6.27
CA LYS A 49 -13.76 -11.21 4.92
C LYS A 49 -14.34 -9.79 4.93
N ALA A 50 -15.04 -9.40 5.99
CA ALA A 50 -15.57 -8.06 6.14
C ALA A 50 -14.49 -7.04 6.50
N ASN A 51 -13.55 -7.37 7.39
CA ASN A 51 -12.42 -6.50 7.70
C ASN A 51 -11.39 -6.39 6.59
N GLU A 52 -11.19 -7.44 5.79
CA GLU A 52 -10.45 -7.33 4.52
C GLU A 52 -11.12 -6.35 3.55
N LYS A 53 -12.46 -6.18 3.63
CA LYS A 53 -13.19 -5.15 2.86
C LYS A 53 -13.16 -3.76 3.49
N LEU A 54 -12.95 -3.67 4.81
CA LEU A 54 -12.90 -2.40 5.56
C LEU A 54 -11.47 -1.93 5.87
N ASP A 55 -10.45 -2.69 5.45
CA ASP A 55 -9.02 -2.45 5.70
C ASP A 55 -8.64 -2.19 7.18
N LYS A 56 -9.31 -2.86 8.12
CA LYS A 56 -9.01 -2.72 9.56
C LYS A 56 -7.82 -3.59 9.95
N TYR A 57 -6.61 -3.10 9.66
CA TYR A 57 -5.36 -3.66 10.16
C TYR A 57 -4.88 -2.83 11.35
N TYR A 58 -4.83 -3.42 12.54
CA TYR A 58 -4.37 -2.69 13.73
C TYR A 58 -2.84 -2.65 13.72
N THR A 59 -2.30 -1.43 13.77
CA THR A 59 -0.85 -1.20 13.87
C THR A 59 -0.39 -1.51 15.29
N LYS A 60 0.71 -2.25 15.45
CA LYS A 60 1.30 -2.48 16.78
C LYS A 60 1.87 -1.18 17.34
N GLN A 61 1.79 -0.99 18.66
CA GLN A 61 2.34 0.20 19.32
C GLN A 61 3.83 0.39 19.06
N SER A 62 4.62 -0.69 19.05
CA SER A 62 6.05 -0.65 18.74
C SER A 62 6.33 -0.14 17.32
N VAL A 63 5.49 -0.49 16.35
CA VAL A 63 5.60 -0.03 14.95
C VAL A 63 5.28 1.46 14.85
N ALA A 64 4.19 1.92 15.48
CA ALA A 64 3.84 3.33 15.50
C ALA A 64 4.95 4.19 16.14
N ASN A 65 5.51 3.73 17.27
CA ASN A 65 6.64 4.38 17.94
C ASN A 65 7.86 4.48 17.00
N LYS A 66 8.21 3.38 16.32
CA LYS A 66 9.32 3.35 15.37
C LYS A 66 9.11 4.33 14.22
N CYS A 67 7.93 4.33 13.59
CA CYS A 67 7.60 5.24 12.49
C CYS A 67 7.69 6.71 12.91
N TYR A 68 7.11 7.06 14.07
CA TYR A 68 7.16 8.42 14.62
C TYR A 68 8.60 8.86 14.91
N GLN A 69 9.41 8.03 15.58
CA GLN A 69 10.79 8.36 15.91
C GLN A 69 11.67 8.50 14.67
N VAL A 70 11.50 7.62 13.67
CA VAL A 70 12.21 7.70 12.38
C VAL A 70 11.84 8.98 11.64
N MET A 71 10.55 9.33 11.58
CA MET A 71 10.10 10.57 10.96
C MET A 71 10.70 11.80 11.65
N LYS A 72 10.61 11.88 12.99
CA LYS A 72 11.19 13.00 13.75
C LYS A 72 12.70 13.13 13.54
N ARG A 73 13.43 12.01 13.64
CA ARG A 73 14.88 12.01 13.48
C ARG A 73 15.28 12.48 12.09
N PHE A 74 14.65 11.93 11.05
CA PHE A 74 14.90 12.31 9.67
C PHE A 74 14.65 13.80 9.42
N MET A 75 13.53 14.33 9.92
CA MET A 75 13.20 15.75 9.75
C MET A 75 14.18 16.66 10.50
N LEU A 76 14.56 16.29 11.73
CA LEU A 76 15.57 17.02 12.51
C LEU A 76 16.93 17.03 11.80
N ASP A 77 17.40 15.88 11.32
CA ASP A 77 18.66 15.76 10.56
C ASP A 77 18.61 16.56 9.25
N SER A 78 17.42 16.78 8.70
CA SER A 78 17.17 17.64 7.54
C SER A 78 16.97 19.13 7.90
N GLY A 79 17.29 19.53 9.12
CA GLY A 79 17.19 20.91 9.61
C GLY A 79 15.75 21.40 9.86
N LYS A 80 14.78 20.49 10.02
CA LYS A 80 13.35 20.79 10.14
C LYS A 80 12.85 20.30 11.50
N ASP A 81 12.93 21.18 12.50
CA ASP A 81 12.42 20.87 13.84
C ASP A 81 10.89 20.72 13.83
N MET A 82 10.41 19.60 14.36
CA MET A 82 8.99 19.26 14.45
C MET A 82 8.41 19.51 15.86
N SER A 83 9.19 20.00 16.83
CA SER A 83 8.77 20.16 18.23
C SER A 83 7.55 21.06 18.45
N ARG A 84 7.29 21.99 17.51
CA ARG A 84 6.15 22.91 17.53
C ARG A 84 5.02 22.54 16.56
N CYS A 85 5.17 21.41 15.85
CA CYS A 85 4.14 20.93 14.94
C CYS A 85 2.88 20.51 15.71
N LEU A 86 1.75 20.64 15.03
CA LEU A 86 0.54 19.93 15.40
C LEU A 86 0.45 18.66 14.57
N PHE A 87 0.56 17.51 15.21
CA PHE A 87 0.42 16.22 14.54
C PHE A 87 -1.05 15.88 14.31
N ILE A 88 -1.36 15.40 13.11
CA ILE A 88 -2.71 14.99 12.71
C ILE A 88 -2.69 13.52 12.31
N GLU A 89 -3.48 12.70 12.99
CA GLU A 89 -3.79 11.33 12.56
C GLU A 89 -5.20 11.30 11.93
N PRO A 90 -5.34 11.22 10.60
CA PRO A 90 -6.62 11.43 9.91
C PRO A 90 -7.55 10.20 9.91
N SER A 91 -7.06 9.06 10.42
CA SER A 91 -7.76 7.77 10.46
C SER A 91 -7.32 6.98 11.70
N ALA A 92 -7.54 7.58 12.86
CA ALA A 92 -6.86 7.22 14.10
C ALA A 92 -7.25 5.86 14.67
N GLY A 93 -8.41 5.30 14.33
CA GLY A 93 -8.86 4.00 14.83
C GLY A 93 -8.85 3.92 16.35
N SER A 94 -7.93 3.12 16.92
CA SER A 94 -7.73 2.98 18.37
C SER A 94 -6.69 3.95 18.96
N GLY A 95 -6.12 4.86 18.17
CA GLY A 95 -5.22 5.92 18.62
C GLY A 95 -3.77 5.48 18.84
N VAL A 96 -3.30 4.44 18.15
CA VAL A 96 -1.95 3.88 18.37
C VAL A 96 -0.85 4.88 18.00
N PHE A 97 -0.97 5.65 16.92
CA PHE A 97 0.00 6.72 16.63
C PHE A 97 -0.15 7.91 17.58
N LEU A 98 -1.38 8.27 17.98
CA LEU A 98 -1.58 9.27 19.04
C LEU A 98 -0.84 8.93 20.34
N ASN A 99 -0.75 7.64 20.72
CA ASN A 99 0.06 7.21 21.86
C ASN A 99 1.56 7.44 21.67
N ALA A 100 2.06 7.36 20.43
CA ALA A 100 3.47 7.50 20.10
C ALA A 100 3.93 8.97 20.10
N ILE A 101 3.06 9.90 19.69
CA ILE A 101 3.39 11.31 19.52
C ILE A 101 3.52 12.02 20.88
N GLU A 102 4.58 12.78 21.06
CA GLU A 102 4.85 13.51 22.32
C GLU A 102 4.39 14.97 22.25
N GLU A 103 4.34 15.55 21.05
CA GLU A 103 3.88 16.92 20.80
C GLU A 103 2.36 17.06 20.80
N SER A 104 1.90 18.28 20.50
CA SER A 104 0.49 18.56 20.24
C SER A 104 -0.03 17.68 19.11
N LYS A 105 -1.19 17.06 19.32
CA LYS A 105 -1.76 16.06 18.40
C LYS A 105 -3.28 16.10 18.37
N LYS A 106 -3.87 15.74 17.22
CA LYS A 106 -5.30 15.44 17.06
C LYS A 106 -5.52 14.16 16.26
N GLY A 107 -6.49 13.38 16.72
CA GLY A 107 -6.98 12.21 16.01
C GLY A 107 -8.34 12.46 15.39
N PHE A 108 -8.52 11.96 14.17
CA PHE A 108 -9.79 11.95 13.46
C PHE A 108 -10.10 10.54 12.98
N ASP A 109 -11.38 10.16 13.00
CA ASP A 109 -11.82 8.90 12.41
C ASP A 109 -13.25 9.04 11.88
N ILE A 110 -13.60 8.30 10.84
CA ILE A 110 -14.97 8.30 10.31
C ILE A 110 -15.96 7.66 11.29
N ALA A 111 -15.50 6.70 12.11
CA ALA A 111 -16.25 6.17 13.25
C ALA A 111 -15.29 5.93 14.43
N PRO A 112 -15.06 6.97 15.27
CA PRO A 112 -14.20 6.88 16.44
C PRO A 112 -14.65 5.78 17.39
N THR A 113 -13.70 5.02 17.93
CA THR A 113 -13.98 4.01 18.96
C THR A 113 -13.93 4.65 20.35
N ARG A 114 -14.74 4.15 21.29
CA ARG A 114 -14.70 4.59 22.70
C ARG A 114 -13.50 4.06 23.49
N GLN A 115 -12.70 3.18 22.89
CA GLN A 115 -11.60 2.47 23.55
C GLN A 115 -10.27 3.25 23.52
N SER A 116 -10.17 4.28 22.67
CA SER A 116 -9.00 5.14 22.61
C SER A 116 -8.87 5.96 23.89
N ALA A 117 -7.64 6.06 24.43
CA ALA A 117 -7.30 6.97 25.52
C ALA A 117 -7.31 8.45 25.09
N HIS A 118 -7.35 8.70 23.77
CA HIS A 118 -7.43 10.04 23.17
C HIS A 118 -8.85 10.37 22.72
N ASN A 119 -9.20 11.65 22.80
CA ASN A 119 -10.42 12.18 22.21
C ASN A 119 -10.30 12.23 20.68
N ILE A 120 -10.77 11.18 20.01
CA ILE A 120 -10.78 11.09 18.54
C ILE A 120 -12.05 11.74 18.01
N ILE A 121 -11.88 12.73 17.13
CA ILE A 121 -12.97 13.52 16.56
C ILE A 121 -13.58 12.78 15.37
N LYS A 122 -14.92 12.66 15.34
CA LYS A 122 -15.62 12.07 14.20
C LYS A 122 -15.49 12.97 12.97
N ASN A 123 -14.88 12.47 11.90
CA ASN A 123 -14.71 13.19 10.64
C ASN A 123 -14.50 12.22 9.47
N ASP A 124 -15.22 12.43 8.37
CA ASP A 124 -14.86 11.82 7.08
C ASP A 124 -13.75 12.66 6.46
N PHE A 125 -12.48 12.30 6.69
CA PHE A 125 -11.33 13.11 6.29
C PHE A 125 -11.26 13.45 4.79
N LEU A 126 -11.76 12.55 3.93
CA LEU A 126 -11.73 12.76 2.49
C LEU A 126 -12.80 13.75 2.02
N ARG A 127 -13.89 13.92 2.79
CA ARG A 127 -15.02 14.79 2.43
C ARG A 127 -15.11 16.05 3.27
N GLY A 128 -14.78 15.96 4.55
CA GLY A 128 -14.79 17.05 5.51
C GLY A 128 -13.65 18.03 5.27
N ASN A 129 -13.85 19.25 5.79
CA ASN A 129 -12.81 20.27 5.85
C ASN A 129 -12.13 20.19 7.23
N LEU A 130 -10.86 19.80 7.24
CA LEU A 130 -10.11 19.65 8.48
C LEU A 130 -9.98 20.97 9.24
N LEU A 131 -9.82 22.08 8.52
CA LEU A 131 -9.57 23.38 9.14
C LEU A 131 -10.75 23.85 10.01
N ASP A 132 -11.98 23.46 9.67
CA ASP A 132 -13.17 23.80 10.47
C ASP A 132 -13.18 23.10 11.84
N LEU A 133 -12.36 22.05 12.00
CA LEU A 133 -12.21 21.26 13.24
C LEU A 133 -10.98 21.67 14.06
N LEU A 134 -10.24 22.69 13.61
CA LEU A 134 -9.08 23.25 14.29
C LEU A 134 -9.41 24.62 14.88
N SER A 135 -8.88 24.90 16.06
CA SER A 135 -8.91 26.24 16.64
C SER A 135 -8.02 27.20 15.86
N GLU A 136 -8.23 28.51 15.99
CA GLU A 136 -7.39 29.53 15.35
C GLU A 136 -5.90 29.42 15.75
N LYS A 137 -5.61 28.96 16.97
CA LYS A 137 -4.23 28.69 17.40
C LYS A 137 -3.62 27.53 16.63
N GLU A 138 -4.37 26.44 16.47
CA GLU A 138 -3.94 25.23 15.77
C GLU A 138 -3.77 25.45 14.27
N LYS A 139 -4.65 26.24 13.64
CA LYS A 139 -4.53 26.64 12.22
C LYS A 139 -3.23 27.41 11.90
N ARG A 140 -2.64 28.09 12.89
CA ARG A 140 -1.38 28.82 12.74
C ARG A 140 -0.13 27.94 12.96
N GLN A 141 -0.30 26.71 13.41
CA GLN A 141 0.82 25.78 13.58
C GLN A 141 1.17 25.09 12.27
N GLN A 142 2.44 24.74 12.10
CA GLN A 142 2.83 23.78 11.07
C GLN A 142 2.17 22.44 11.39
N LEU A 143 1.29 21.98 10.50
CA LEU A 143 0.71 20.64 10.63
C LEU A 143 1.73 19.60 10.19
N ALA A 144 1.67 18.39 10.76
CA ALA A 144 2.36 17.21 10.26
C ALA A 144 1.42 16.01 10.32
N PHE A 145 1.27 15.28 9.23
CA PHE A 145 0.35 14.15 9.21
C PHE A 145 1.10 12.86 9.44
N ILE A 146 0.57 11.99 10.30
CA ILE A 146 1.15 10.68 10.57
C ILE A 146 0.06 9.65 10.83
N GLY A 147 0.25 8.40 10.42
CA GLY A 147 -0.70 7.34 10.69
C GLY A 147 -0.65 6.15 9.75
N ASN A 148 -1.70 5.32 9.82
CA ASN A 148 -1.95 4.19 8.93
C ASN A 148 -3.32 4.38 8.25
N PRO A 149 -3.40 5.09 7.11
CA PRO A 149 -4.66 5.30 6.41
C PRO A 149 -5.24 3.99 5.86
N PRO A 150 -6.56 3.91 5.64
CA PRO A 150 -7.16 2.78 4.94
C PRO A 150 -6.57 2.67 3.51
N PHE A 151 -6.34 1.44 3.04
CA PHE A 151 -5.58 1.22 1.81
C PHE A 151 -6.44 1.30 0.55
N GLY A 152 -7.64 0.73 0.58
CA GLY A 152 -8.55 0.64 -0.56
C GLY A 152 -8.05 -0.30 -1.65
N ASN A 153 -8.90 -0.52 -2.64
CA ASN A 153 -8.57 -1.38 -3.78
C ASN A 153 -7.40 -0.79 -4.57
N LYS A 154 -6.32 -1.57 -4.76
CA LYS A 154 -5.08 -1.13 -5.43
C LYS A 154 -4.49 0.16 -4.82
N SER A 155 -4.58 0.31 -3.50
CA SER A 155 -4.01 1.46 -2.76
C SER A 155 -4.70 2.80 -3.04
N SER A 156 -5.91 2.82 -3.62
CA SER A 156 -6.58 4.06 -4.01
C SER A 156 -6.87 4.99 -2.83
N LEU A 157 -7.37 4.46 -1.72
CA LEU A 157 -7.71 5.27 -0.54
C LEU A 157 -6.46 5.85 0.10
N ALA A 158 -5.40 5.07 0.25
CA ALA A 158 -4.14 5.59 0.80
C ALA A 158 -3.55 6.73 -0.05
N ILE A 159 -3.68 6.66 -1.39
CA ILE A 159 -3.26 7.75 -2.29
C ILE A 159 -4.13 8.99 -2.07
N GLU A 160 -5.45 8.82 -1.94
CA GLU A 160 -6.38 9.93 -1.67
C GLU A 160 -6.08 10.58 -0.32
N PHE A 161 -5.86 9.81 0.74
CA PHE A 161 -5.46 10.30 2.07
C PHE A 161 -4.13 11.06 2.00
N LEU A 162 -3.12 10.53 1.32
CA LEU A 162 -1.82 11.17 1.15
C LEU A 162 -1.97 12.53 0.43
N ASN A 163 -2.64 12.55 -0.72
CA ASN A 163 -2.83 13.77 -1.49
C ASN A 163 -3.70 14.80 -0.76
N ARG A 164 -4.74 14.35 -0.06
CA ARG A 164 -5.58 15.23 0.78
C ARG A 164 -4.76 15.83 1.91
N SER A 165 -3.90 15.05 2.56
CA SER A 165 -3.00 15.52 3.61
C SER A 165 -1.99 16.54 3.08
N LEU A 166 -1.38 16.28 1.91
CA LEU A 166 -0.48 17.22 1.23
C LEU A 166 -1.18 18.52 0.78
N GLY A 167 -2.52 18.59 0.81
CA GLY A 167 -3.28 19.83 0.63
C GLY A 167 -3.34 20.70 1.88
N TYR A 168 -3.03 20.15 3.07
CA TYR A 168 -3.07 20.85 4.36
C TYR A 168 -1.69 21.02 4.99
N THR A 169 -0.68 20.28 4.54
CA THR A 169 0.67 20.29 5.14
C THR A 169 1.77 20.06 4.12
N ASN A 170 2.99 20.43 4.52
CA ASN A 170 4.23 20.11 3.85
C ASN A 170 4.80 18.73 4.22
N ILE A 171 4.28 18.03 5.24
CA ILE A 171 4.92 16.85 5.82
C ILE A 171 3.88 15.75 6.10
N VAL A 172 3.99 14.61 5.42
CA VAL A 172 3.09 13.46 5.60
C VAL A 172 3.90 12.17 5.74
N GLY A 173 3.78 11.49 6.88
CA GLY A 173 4.40 10.19 7.15
C GLY A 173 3.35 9.09 7.30
N PHE A 174 3.18 8.22 6.30
CA PHE A 174 2.17 7.16 6.36
C PHE A 174 2.75 5.76 6.22
N ILE A 175 2.14 4.83 6.96
CA ILE A 175 2.21 3.41 6.64
C ILE A 175 1.35 3.18 5.39
N VAL A 176 1.95 2.61 4.36
CA VAL A 176 1.30 2.36 3.07
C VAL A 176 1.67 0.98 2.51
N PRO A 177 0.85 0.40 1.61
CA PRO A 177 1.19 -0.86 0.96
C PRO A 177 2.47 -0.76 0.13
N ILE A 178 3.22 -1.86 0.01
CA ILE A 178 4.47 -1.92 -0.80
C ILE A 178 4.28 -1.49 -2.27
N GLN A 179 3.04 -1.50 -2.77
CA GLN A 179 2.65 -0.98 -4.08
C GLN A 179 3.00 0.50 -4.26
N PHE A 180 3.14 1.28 -3.19
CA PHE A 180 3.62 2.66 -3.23
C PHE A 180 5.06 2.80 -3.75
N ARG A 181 5.84 1.73 -3.79
CA ARG A 181 7.15 1.70 -4.46
C ARG A 181 7.07 1.58 -5.98
N LYS A 182 5.87 1.45 -6.56
CA LYS A 182 5.69 1.36 -8.01
C LYS A 182 5.46 2.74 -8.60
N TRP A 183 6.08 3.00 -9.75
CA TRP A 183 5.88 4.24 -10.51
C TRP A 183 4.39 4.54 -10.75
N SER A 184 3.57 3.54 -11.07
CA SER A 184 2.13 3.73 -11.33
C SER A 184 1.31 4.22 -10.14
N VAL A 185 1.83 4.03 -8.92
CA VAL A 185 1.23 4.56 -7.68
C VAL A 185 1.83 5.92 -7.38
N GLN A 186 3.16 6.03 -7.39
CA GLN A 186 3.85 7.31 -7.14
C GLN A 186 3.44 8.39 -8.15
N SER A 187 3.17 8.05 -9.42
CA SER A 187 2.71 8.99 -10.44
C SER A 187 1.35 9.61 -10.14
N LYS A 188 0.61 9.10 -9.15
CA LYS A 188 -0.67 9.62 -8.69
C LYS A 188 -0.55 10.49 -7.43
N VAL A 189 0.61 10.48 -6.78
CA VAL A 189 0.89 11.38 -5.65
C VAL A 189 1.14 12.79 -6.19
N ASN A 190 0.78 13.81 -5.40
CA ASN A 190 0.96 15.23 -5.72
C ASN A 190 2.30 15.47 -6.45
N LYS A 191 2.24 16.12 -7.61
CA LYS A 191 3.42 16.35 -8.47
C LYS A 191 4.48 17.25 -7.84
N ASN A 192 4.09 18.09 -6.88
CA ASN A 192 4.98 18.98 -6.13
C ASN A 192 5.50 18.31 -4.85
N ALA A 193 5.30 16.99 -4.68
CA ALA A 193 5.81 16.26 -3.51
C ALA A 193 6.96 15.34 -3.92
N ILE A 194 7.97 15.27 -3.06
CA ILE A 194 9.07 14.32 -3.14
C ILE A 194 8.85 13.16 -2.16
N LEU A 195 9.42 12.00 -2.47
CA LEU A 195 9.51 10.90 -1.51
C LEU A 195 10.82 11.06 -0.74
N ALA A 196 10.73 11.56 0.49
CA ALA A 196 11.89 11.90 1.30
C ALA A 196 12.46 10.70 2.08
N LEU A 197 11.59 9.77 2.49
CA LEU A 197 11.99 8.57 3.23
C LEU A 197 11.11 7.39 2.83
N ASP A 198 11.72 6.21 2.67
CA ASP A 198 11.05 4.93 2.45
C ASP A 198 11.68 3.86 3.36
N MET A 199 10.93 3.39 4.35
CA MET A 199 11.39 2.44 5.36
C MET A 199 10.60 1.12 5.26
N ASP A 200 11.31 0.00 5.23
CA ASP A 200 10.71 -1.32 5.37
C ASP A 200 10.07 -1.52 6.74
N LEU A 201 8.87 -2.11 6.74
CA LEU A 201 8.22 -2.60 7.96
C LEU A 201 8.35 -4.12 8.02
N GLU A 202 8.53 -4.64 9.24
CA GLU A 202 8.64 -6.08 9.47
C GLU A 202 7.33 -6.80 9.10
N GLU A 203 7.41 -8.07 8.67
CA GLU A 203 6.22 -8.82 8.21
C GLU A 203 5.11 -8.93 9.27
N ASN A 204 5.48 -8.81 10.55
CA ASN A 204 4.57 -8.91 11.69
C ASN A 204 4.15 -7.52 12.21
N ALA A 205 4.18 -6.48 11.38
CA ALA A 205 3.86 -5.12 11.80
C ALA A 205 2.39 -4.89 12.17
N PHE A 206 1.50 -5.79 11.74
CA PHE A 206 0.06 -5.67 11.94
C PHE A 206 -0.52 -6.89 12.66
N GLU A 207 -1.52 -6.61 13.48
CA GLU A 207 -2.33 -7.65 14.12
C GLU A 207 -3.73 -7.67 13.52
N PHE A 208 -4.23 -8.87 13.29
CA PHE A 208 -5.62 -9.17 13.01
C PHE A 208 -6.14 -10.13 14.08
N LEU A 209 -7.07 -9.67 14.92
CA LEU A 209 -7.63 -10.46 16.04
C LEU A 209 -6.55 -11.03 16.98
N GLY A 210 -5.50 -10.26 17.29
CA GLY A 210 -4.39 -10.69 18.13
C GLY A 210 -3.49 -11.77 17.49
N LYS A 211 -3.56 -11.94 16.16
CA LYS A 211 -2.63 -12.77 15.37
C LYS A 211 -1.91 -11.92 14.34
N ASP A 212 -0.65 -12.25 14.07
CA ASP A 212 0.13 -11.58 13.02
C ASP A 212 -0.57 -11.73 11.66
N TYR A 213 -0.77 -10.61 10.97
CA TYR A 213 -1.33 -10.57 9.62
C TYR A 213 -0.26 -10.11 8.63
N LYS A 214 0.05 -10.95 7.64
CA LYS A 214 1.11 -10.71 6.65
C LYS A 214 0.66 -9.74 5.56
N LEU A 215 0.54 -8.47 5.91
CA LEU A 215 0.38 -7.38 4.96
C LEU A 215 1.72 -6.69 4.75
N ARG A 216 2.21 -6.70 3.51
CA ARG A 216 3.49 -6.07 3.17
C ARG A 216 3.31 -4.58 3.00
N CYS A 217 3.72 -3.84 4.02
CA CYS A 217 3.69 -2.39 4.07
C CYS A 217 5.10 -1.81 4.19
N CYS A 218 5.21 -0.53 3.89
CA CYS A 218 6.36 0.31 4.16
C CYS A 218 5.86 1.58 4.86
N PHE A 219 6.75 2.27 5.57
CA PHE A 219 6.50 3.61 6.07
C PHE A 219 7.19 4.61 5.15
N GLN A 220 6.44 5.57 4.63
CA GLN A 220 6.95 6.59 3.73
C GLN A 220 6.72 7.98 4.27
N VAL A 221 7.72 8.86 4.15
CA VAL A 221 7.58 10.30 4.40
C VAL A 221 7.62 11.03 3.07
N TRP A 222 6.55 11.77 2.80
CA TRP A 222 6.38 12.64 1.64
C TRP A 222 6.39 14.08 2.09
N ILE A 223 7.14 14.93 1.38
CA ILE A 223 7.20 16.37 1.65
C ILE A 223 7.00 17.17 0.38
N LEU A 224 6.40 18.37 0.50
CA LEU A 224 6.31 19.28 -0.64
C LEU A 224 7.71 19.80 -1.01
N ASP A 225 7.93 20.00 -2.31
CA ASP A 225 9.19 20.45 -2.92
C ASP A 225 9.70 21.76 -2.31
N SER A 226 8.80 22.70 -2.06
CA SER A 226 9.06 23.98 -1.39
C SER A 226 9.62 23.81 0.03
N PHE A 227 9.33 22.66 0.67
CA PHE A 227 9.79 22.29 1.99
C PHE A 227 10.96 21.28 1.94
N ALA A 228 11.42 20.88 0.75
CA ALA A 228 12.38 19.79 0.56
C ALA A 228 13.84 20.24 0.41
N VAL A 229 14.17 21.50 0.74
CA VAL A 229 15.54 22.01 0.60
C VAL A 229 16.53 21.11 1.35
N GLY A 230 17.54 20.62 0.62
CA GLY A 230 18.58 19.72 1.14
C GLY A 230 18.16 18.25 1.31
N VAL A 231 16.98 17.85 0.83
CA VAL A 231 16.46 16.49 0.95
C VAL A 231 16.49 15.77 -0.41
N GLU A 232 17.01 14.54 -0.44
CA GLU A 232 17.00 13.70 -1.65
C GLU A 232 15.58 13.25 -2.00
N ASP A 233 15.23 13.31 -3.29
CA ASP A 233 13.97 12.76 -3.79
C ASP A 233 14.13 11.31 -4.25
N LEU A 234 13.63 10.38 -3.43
CA LEU A 234 13.63 8.94 -3.71
C LEU A 234 12.52 8.52 -4.69
N ARG A 235 11.70 9.47 -5.18
CA ARG A 235 10.60 9.19 -6.10
C ARG A 235 11.11 8.70 -7.45
N ILE A 236 10.38 7.77 -8.05
CA ILE A 236 10.65 7.31 -9.41
C ILE A 236 10.23 8.40 -10.40
N GLN A 237 11.23 9.10 -10.94
CA GLN A 237 11.04 10.29 -11.77
C GLN A 237 10.36 10.01 -13.12
N SER A 238 10.61 8.84 -13.72
CA SER A 238 10.14 8.53 -15.06
C SER A 238 9.48 7.17 -15.14
N LYS A 239 8.50 7.06 -16.05
CA LYS A 239 7.81 5.78 -16.30
C LYS A 239 8.83 4.76 -16.79
N PRO A 240 9.00 3.62 -16.10
CA PRO A 240 9.92 2.59 -16.57
C PRO A 240 9.53 2.13 -17.99
N ALA A 241 10.54 2.00 -18.86
CA ALA A 241 10.32 1.54 -20.23
C ALA A 241 9.74 0.12 -20.23
N ILE A 242 8.69 -0.10 -21.04
CA ILE A 242 8.05 -1.42 -21.20
C ILE A 242 8.17 -1.96 -22.64
N LYS A 243 8.87 -1.23 -23.50
CA LYS A 243 9.22 -1.58 -24.87
C LYS A 243 10.70 -1.26 -25.09
N HIS A 244 11.36 -2.01 -25.97
CA HIS A 244 12.75 -1.78 -26.33
C HIS A 244 12.93 -1.89 -27.85
N PRO A 245 13.78 -1.08 -28.49
CA PRO A 245 13.98 -1.15 -29.95
C PRO A 245 14.51 -2.49 -30.45
N ASP A 246 15.22 -3.26 -29.63
CA ASP A 246 15.89 -4.50 -30.04
C ASP A 246 14.96 -5.73 -30.08
N PHE A 247 13.85 -5.72 -29.34
CA PHE A 247 12.99 -6.89 -29.17
C PHE A 247 11.57 -6.53 -28.75
N GLU A 248 10.65 -7.43 -29.04
CA GLU A 248 9.26 -7.36 -28.61
C GLU A 248 9.01 -8.30 -27.44
N MET A 249 8.07 -7.89 -26.59
CA MET A 249 7.60 -8.71 -25.47
C MET A 249 6.08 -8.74 -25.46
N TYR A 250 5.51 -9.94 -25.39
CA TYR A 250 4.07 -10.14 -25.20
C TYR A 250 3.86 -10.73 -23.80
N GLN A 251 2.91 -10.19 -23.04
CA GLN A 251 2.71 -10.61 -21.65
C GLN A 251 1.33 -11.21 -21.48
N PHE A 252 1.28 -12.47 -21.04
CA PHE A 252 0.07 -13.20 -20.74
C PHE A 252 -0.14 -13.28 -19.22
N ASN A 253 -1.15 -12.56 -18.74
CA ASN A 253 -1.55 -12.55 -17.33
C ASN A 253 -2.80 -13.41 -17.07
N ARG A 254 -2.99 -14.50 -17.82
CA ARG A 254 -4.18 -15.38 -17.76
C ARG A 254 -5.51 -14.67 -18.04
N THR A 255 -5.47 -13.63 -18.86
CA THR A 255 -6.69 -12.98 -19.37
C THR A 255 -7.04 -13.57 -20.72
N GLU A 256 -8.34 -13.69 -21.00
CA GLU A 256 -8.83 -14.25 -22.27
C GLU A 256 -8.28 -13.49 -23.47
N LEU A 257 -8.31 -12.15 -23.41
CA LEU A 257 -7.75 -11.26 -24.44
C LEU A 257 -6.26 -11.49 -24.72
N ALA A 258 -5.48 -11.98 -23.75
CA ALA A 258 -4.05 -12.19 -23.90
C ALA A 258 -3.71 -13.60 -24.44
N ARG A 259 -4.69 -14.51 -24.57
CA ARG A 259 -4.44 -15.86 -25.12
C ARG A 259 -3.91 -15.82 -26.55
N LYS A 260 -4.28 -14.79 -27.32
CA LYS A 260 -3.77 -14.57 -28.69
C LYS A 260 -2.24 -14.55 -28.79
N TYR A 261 -1.52 -14.20 -27.72
CA TYR A 261 -0.06 -14.12 -27.75
C TYR A 261 0.63 -15.49 -27.91
N PHE A 262 -0.05 -16.59 -27.58
CA PHE A 262 0.48 -17.93 -27.81
C PHE A 262 0.59 -18.26 -29.31
N ASP A 263 -0.21 -17.58 -30.14
CA ASP A 263 -0.27 -17.78 -31.59
C ASP A 263 0.52 -16.71 -32.36
N TYR A 264 1.24 -15.83 -31.66
CA TYR A 264 2.13 -14.85 -32.29
C TYR A 264 3.48 -15.50 -32.60
N GLU A 265 4.27 -14.82 -33.43
CA GLU A 265 5.67 -15.16 -33.66
C GLU A 265 6.54 -14.70 -32.47
N TRP A 266 7.24 -15.65 -31.85
CA TRP A 266 8.18 -15.43 -30.75
C TRP A 266 9.29 -16.49 -30.77
N ASP A 267 10.45 -16.17 -30.21
CA ASP A 267 11.63 -17.05 -30.21
C ASP A 267 11.72 -17.93 -28.96
N PHE A 268 11.31 -17.40 -27.81
CA PHE A 268 11.19 -18.17 -26.56
C PHE A 268 10.23 -17.47 -25.58
N ALA A 269 9.77 -18.19 -24.56
CA ALA A 269 8.93 -17.68 -23.49
C ALA A 269 9.42 -18.14 -22.11
N VAL A 270 9.14 -17.32 -21.09
CA VAL A 270 9.53 -17.58 -19.69
C VAL A 270 8.32 -17.39 -18.78
N PRO A 271 8.12 -18.23 -17.76
CA PRO A 271 7.14 -17.96 -16.71
C PRO A 271 7.44 -16.62 -16.03
N ARG A 272 6.42 -15.79 -15.80
CA ARG A 272 6.62 -14.43 -15.26
C ARG A 272 6.17 -14.26 -13.81
N GLN A 273 5.35 -15.17 -13.29
CA GLN A 273 4.88 -15.14 -11.90
C GLN A 273 4.59 -16.53 -11.35
N GLY A 274 4.83 -16.68 -10.05
CA GLY A 274 4.49 -17.87 -9.29
C GLY A 274 5.72 -18.55 -8.73
N PHE A 275 5.49 -19.61 -7.95
CA PHE A 275 6.54 -20.50 -7.46
C PHE A 275 6.82 -21.55 -8.53
N THR A 276 7.71 -21.21 -9.46
CA THR A 276 8.04 -22.02 -10.63
C THR A 276 9.52 -21.88 -10.96
N ASP A 277 10.02 -22.73 -11.85
CA ASP A 277 11.38 -22.65 -12.33
C ASP A 277 11.50 -21.52 -13.36
N TYR A 278 12.26 -20.49 -13.01
CA TYR A 278 12.54 -19.34 -13.87
C TYR A 278 13.73 -19.56 -14.79
N THR A 279 14.46 -20.67 -14.66
CA THR A 279 15.54 -21.03 -15.60
C THR A 279 14.99 -21.65 -16.87
N PHE A 280 13.81 -22.28 -16.78
CA PHE A 280 13.04 -22.84 -17.88
C PHE A 280 12.71 -21.81 -18.95
N LYS A 281 12.88 -22.22 -20.22
CA LYS A 281 12.49 -21.45 -21.41
C LYS A 281 11.69 -22.38 -22.30
N ALA A 282 10.48 -21.94 -22.66
CA ALA A 282 9.69 -22.60 -23.68
C ALA A 282 10.08 -22.06 -25.07
N TYR A 283 10.16 -22.94 -26.05
CA TYR A 283 10.41 -22.66 -27.46
C TYR A 283 9.22 -23.05 -28.35
N SER A 284 8.15 -23.60 -27.77
CA SER A 284 6.90 -23.89 -28.48
C SER A 284 5.66 -23.67 -27.62
N LYS A 285 4.51 -23.45 -28.28
CA LYS A 285 3.21 -23.27 -27.60
C LYS A 285 2.87 -24.47 -26.70
N ALA A 286 3.24 -25.68 -27.11
CA ALA A 286 2.97 -26.92 -26.39
C ALA A 286 3.67 -26.98 -25.01
N GLU A 287 4.82 -26.32 -24.88
CA GLU A 287 5.58 -26.23 -23.63
C GLU A 287 5.02 -25.20 -22.65
N CYS A 288 4.14 -24.32 -23.11
CA CYS A 288 3.59 -23.24 -22.30
C CYS A 288 2.29 -23.66 -21.60
N ASN A 289 2.33 -23.90 -20.29
CA ASN A 289 1.12 -24.18 -19.50
C ASN A 289 0.19 -22.96 -19.45
N PRO A 290 -1.04 -23.01 -20.01
CA PRO A 290 -1.94 -21.85 -20.06
C PRO A 290 -2.51 -21.43 -18.69
N LYS A 291 -2.32 -22.25 -17.65
CA LYS A 291 -2.67 -21.89 -16.26
C LYS A 291 -1.59 -21.03 -15.58
N GLN A 292 -0.41 -20.92 -16.19
CA GLN A 292 0.69 -20.05 -15.76
C GLN A 292 0.67 -18.71 -16.49
N GLN A 293 1.38 -17.72 -15.94
CA GLN A 293 1.59 -16.42 -16.58
C GLN A 293 2.93 -16.42 -17.32
N TRP A 294 2.98 -15.86 -18.53
CA TRP A 294 4.15 -15.92 -19.41
C TRP A 294 4.56 -14.54 -19.93
N ILE A 295 5.84 -14.36 -20.21
CA ILE A 295 6.34 -13.33 -21.14
C ILE A 295 6.98 -14.06 -22.32
N PHE A 296 6.51 -13.74 -23.51
CA PHE A 296 7.04 -14.20 -24.80
C PHE A 296 8.00 -13.14 -25.35
N PHE A 297 9.10 -13.57 -25.95
CA PHE A 297 10.15 -12.72 -26.48
C PHE A 297 10.33 -12.92 -27.98
N LYS A 298 10.36 -11.83 -28.75
CA LYS A 298 10.77 -11.84 -30.16
C LYS A 298 11.93 -10.89 -30.37
N ALA A 299 13.12 -11.42 -30.63
CA ALA A 299 14.32 -10.66 -30.92
C ALA A 299 14.33 -10.19 -32.39
N LYS A 300 14.86 -8.99 -32.65
CA LYS A 300 15.03 -8.50 -34.03
C LYS A 300 16.16 -9.18 -34.81
N ASN A 301 17.16 -9.75 -34.12
CA ASN A 301 18.27 -10.46 -34.75
C ASN A 301 18.92 -11.46 -33.79
N LYS A 302 19.79 -12.33 -34.34
CA LYS A 302 20.48 -13.39 -33.59
C LYS A 302 21.35 -12.88 -32.42
N LYS A 303 21.98 -11.70 -32.56
CA LYS A 303 22.80 -11.11 -31.48
C LYS A 303 21.92 -10.72 -30.29
N VAL A 304 20.76 -10.11 -30.55
CA VAL A 304 19.77 -9.76 -29.51
C VAL A 304 19.22 -11.02 -28.85
N LEU A 305 18.87 -12.05 -29.63
CA LEU A 305 18.37 -13.32 -29.10
C LEU A 305 19.38 -13.96 -28.15
N ALA A 306 20.65 -14.08 -28.57
CA ALA A 306 21.71 -14.65 -27.74
C ALA A 306 21.90 -13.88 -26.42
N ARG A 307 21.68 -12.56 -26.43
CA ARG A 307 21.74 -11.73 -25.22
C ARG A 307 20.53 -11.94 -24.31
N LEU A 308 19.32 -11.97 -24.87
CA LEU A 308 18.09 -12.23 -24.10
C LEU A 308 18.15 -13.60 -23.41
N LEU A 309 18.69 -14.62 -24.08
CA LEU A 309 18.86 -15.97 -23.51
C LEU A 309 19.85 -16.01 -22.32
N LYS A 310 20.79 -15.05 -22.24
CA LYS A 310 21.76 -14.89 -21.13
C LYS A 310 21.22 -14.08 -19.94
N LEU A 311 19.98 -13.62 -19.99
CA LEU A 311 19.35 -12.98 -18.83
C LEU A 311 19.10 -14.01 -17.73
N ASP A 312 19.38 -13.61 -16.49
CA ASP A 312 19.12 -14.44 -15.32
C ASP A 312 17.70 -14.16 -14.80
N PHE A 313 16.73 -14.87 -15.39
CA PHE A 313 15.32 -14.74 -15.04
C PHE A 313 15.01 -15.20 -13.61
N ALA A 314 15.84 -16.07 -13.03
CA ALA A 314 15.70 -16.51 -11.64
C ALA A 314 16.15 -15.41 -10.66
N LYS A 315 17.20 -14.66 -10.98
CA LYS A 315 17.55 -13.43 -10.23
C LYS A 315 16.46 -12.36 -10.38
N LEU A 316 15.97 -12.14 -11.60
CA LEU A 316 14.89 -11.19 -11.89
C LEU A 316 13.62 -11.49 -11.08
N SER A 317 13.24 -12.77 -10.94
CA SER A 317 12.01 -13.15 -10.23
C SER A 317 12.04 -12.83 -8.73
N LYS A 318 13.22 -12.69 -8.14
CA LYS A 318 13.42 -12.34 -6.74
C LYS A 318 13.25 -10.83 -6.46
N LYS A 319 13.13 -9.98 -7.48
CA LYS A 319 12.88 -8.53 -7.29
C LYS A 319 11.54 -8.24 -6.60
N ASN A 320 10.56 -9.14 -6.72
CA ASN A 320 9.30 -9.03 -6.00
C ASN A 320 9.39 -9.73 -4.64
N ILE A 321 9.21 -8.97 -3.53
CA ILE A 321 9.32 -9.43 -2.12
C ILE A 321 8.17 -10.39 -1.70
N GLY A 322 7.41 -10.96 -2.64
CA GLY A 322 6.16 -11.68 -2.36
C GLY A 322 6.06 -12.93 -3.20
N THR A 323 5.10 -12.95 -4.13
CA THR A 323 5.13 -13.97 -5.18
C THR A 323 6.31 -13.66 -6.12
N PRO A 324 7.24 -14.61 -6.32
CA PRO A 324 8.31 -14.44 -7.30
C PRO A 324 7.74 -14.07 -8.67
N GLY A 325 8.48 -13.24 -9.39
CA GLY A 325 8.13 -12.84 -10.74
C GLY A 325 8.76 -11.51 -11.13
N PHE A 326 8.54 -11.13 -12.38
CA PHE A 326 9.03 -9.88 -12.97
C PHE A 326 8.07 -9.39 -14.06
N GLY A 327 8.21 -8.12 -14.45
CA GLY A 327 7.49 -7.50 -15.55
C GLY A 327 8.42 -7.07 -16.69
N LYS A 328 7.84 -6.51 -17.75
CA LYS A 328 8.59 -6.01 -18.92
C LYS A 328 9.67 -4.98 -18.57
N ALA A 329 9.36 -4.09 -17.63
CA ALA A 329 10.30 -3.06 -17.20
C ALA A 329 11.54 -3.65 -16.52
N ASP A 330 11.37 -4.66 -15.68
CA ASP A 330 12.47 -5.35 -15.01
C ASP A 330 13.41 -6.00 -16.04
N VAL A 331 12.83 -6.63 -17.08
CA VAL A 331 13.59 -7.26 -18.16
C VAL A 331 14.38 -6.22 -18.96
N ILE A 332 13.77 -5.09 -19.31
CA ILE A 332 14.46 -4.03 -20.04
C ILE A 332 15.59 -3.45 -19.20
N GLN A 333 15.36 -3.21 -17.91
CA GLN A 333 16.40 -2.72 -17.00
C GLN A 333 17.59 -3.71 -16.95
N GLU A 334 17.34 -5.00 -16.72
CA GLU A 334 18.41 -6.02 -16.67
C GLU A 334 19.12 -6.15 -18.03
N TYR A 335 18.37 -6.09 -19.13
CA TYR A 335 18.92 -6.09 -20.48
C TYR A 335 19.89 -4.91 -20.65
N MET A 336 19.49 -3.70 -20.26
CA MET A 336 20.30 -2.48 -20.40
C MET A 336 21.54 -2.45 -19.52
N THR A 337 21.49 -2.98 -18.28
CA THR A 337 22.67 -3.03 -17.40
C THR A 337 23.79 -3.90 -17.98
N LYS A 338 23.48 -4.96 -18.72
CA LYS A 338 24.47 -5.81 -19.41
C LYS A 338 24.94 -5.25 -20.76
N LYS A 339 24.76 -3.94 -21.03
CA LYS A 339 25.23 -3.25 -22.25
C LYS A 339 26.64 -2.65 -22.08
N GLY A 340 27.14 -2.60 -20.85
CA GLY A 340 28.49 -2.15 -20.50
C GLY A 340 29.49 -3.28 -20.60
#